data_AF-A0A9E3YXH5-F1
#
_entry.id   AF-A0A9E3YXH5-F1
#
_cell.length_a   1.000
_cell.length_b   1.000
_cell.length_c   1.000
_cell.angle_alpha   90.00
_cell.angle_beta   90.00
_cell.angle_gamma   90.00
#
_symmetry.space_group_name_H-M   'P 1'
#
loop_
_entity.id
_entity.type
_entity.pdbx_description
1 polymer ?
#
loop_
_entity_poly.entity_id
_entity_poly.type
_entity_poly.pdbx_seq_one_letter_code
_entity_poly.pdbx_strand_id
1 'polypeptide(L)'
;MKALRRMLDSIEPYFREDGRYHAFYPLYEAIDTFLFSPGSVTRAHAHVRDGIDLKRVMITVWLAAFPAMFYGMYNVGYQANMAMEAMGIAHKAGWHGWLIGLAAGYDPNSIWDCLWQGACYFLPIYAVTFVVGIAWEILFASVRGHEVNEGFFVTSILFALILPPDIPLWQVALGISFGVVIGKEVFGGTGKNFLNPALAGRAFLFFAYPAQMSGDSVWTAFDWSAVEVASGATTLAVDGFSGATALSLGAAGGVEAITAHMTWLQAFIGQ
;
A
#
# COMPACT_ATOMS: atom_id res chain seq x y z
N MET A 1 -29.88 -10.25 -4.29
CA MET A 1 -29.62 -8.80 -4.39
C MET A 1 -30.78 -7.91 -3.92
N LYS A 2 -32.06 -8.23 -4.17
CA LYS A 2 -33.22 -7.43 -3.67
C LYS A 2 -33.32 -7.32 -2.14
N ALA A 3 -32.85 -8.33 -1.40
CA ALA A 3 -32.85 -8.33 0.06
C ALA A 3 -31.87 -7.29 0.64
N LEU A 4 -30.65 -7.23 0.09
CA LEU A 4 -29.63 -6.26 0.50
C LEU A 4 -30.06 -4.82 0.21
N ARG A 5 -30.69 -4.59 -0.96
CA ARG A 5 -31.22 -3.28 -1.34
C ARG A 5 -32.34 -2.82 -0.39
N ARG A 6 -33.31 -3.68 -0.08
CA ARG A 6 -34.37 -3.38 0.90
C ARG A 6 -33.83 -3.10 2.29
N MET A 7 -32.75 -3.79 2.68
CA MET A 7 -32.09 -3.55 3.96
C MET A 7 -31.49 -2.14 4.01
N LEU A 8 -30.72 -1.74 3.00
CA LEU A 8 -30.14 -0.39 2.93
C LEU A 8 -31.24 0.70 2.88
N ASP A 9 -32.23 0.54 1.99
CA ASP A 9 -33.35 1.49 1.85
C ASP A 9 -34.15 1.62 3.17
N SER A 10 -34.18 0.60 4.03
CA SER A 10 -34.87 0.65 5.33
C SER A 10 -34.10 1.43 6.40
N ILE A 11 -32.78 1.53 6.26
CA ILE A 11 -31.90 2.22 7.21
C ILE A 11 -31.62 3.67 6.75
N GLU A 12 -31.71 3.94 5.45
CA GLU A 12 -31.55 5.27 4.85
C GLU A 12 -32.24 6.42 5.60
N PRO A 13 -33.51 6.30 6.07
CA PRO A 13 -34.21 7.41 6.71
C PRO A 13 -33.55 7.89 8.00
N TYR A 14 -32.78 7.04 8.69
CA TYR A 14 -32.08 7.42 9.92
C TYR A 14 -30.83 8.29 9.67
N PHE A 15 -30.34 8.30 8.44
CA PHE A 15 -29.14 9.03 8.01
C PHE A 15 -29.47 10.29 7.19
N ARG A 16 -30.71 10.52 6.76
CA ARG A 16 -31.10 11.78 6.08
C ARG A 16 -31.07 12.98 7.04
N GLU A 17 -31.23 14.20 6.52
CA GLU A 17 -31.10 15.47 7.29
C GLU A 17 -31.96 15.51 8.58
N ASP A 18 -33.14 14.90 8.58
CA ASP A 18 -34.04 14.80 9.75
C ASP A 18 -33.76 13.59 10.66
N GLY A 19 -32.75 12.78 10.33
CA GLY A 19 -32.40 11.53 10.99
C GLY A 19 -31.43 11.70 12.15
N ARG A 20 -31.54 10.82 13.16
CA ARG A 20 -30.66 10.82 14.35
C ARG A 20 -29.17 10.69 14.01
N TYR A 21 -28.84 10.03 12.89
CA TYR A 21 -27.47 9.77 12.47
C TYR A 21 -27.06 10.58 11.22
N HIS A 22 -27.66 11.75 10.98
CA HIS A 22 -27.37 12.58 9.80
C HIS A 22 -25.87 12.85 9.58
N ALA A 23 -25.09 12.99 10.65
CA ALA A 23 -23.64 13.18 10.56
C ALA A 23 -22.89 12.01 9.88
N PHE A 24 -23.45 10.79 9.93
CA PHE A 24 -22.88 9.59 9.30
C PHE A 24 -23.50 9.28 7.94
N TYR A 25 -24.27 10.21 7.36
CA TYR A 25 -24.77 10.08 5.99
C TYR A 25 -23.66 9.74 4.98
N PRO A 26 -22.47 10.38 5.00
CA PRO A 26 -21.41 10.06 4.04
C PRO A 26 -20.93 8.61 4.13
N LEU A 27 -20.95 8.02 5.33
CA LEU A 27 -20.57 6.62 5.53
C LEU A 27 -21.63 5.67 4.96
N TYR A 28 -22.91 5.95 5.21
CA TYR A 28 -24.02 5.18 4.64
C TYR A 28 -23.97 5.21 3.11
N GLU A 29 -23.80 6.41 2.53
CA GLU A 29 -23.73 6.62 1.09
C GLU A 29 -22.52 5.93 0.45
N ALA A 30 -21.34 5.97 1.09
CA ALA A 30 -20.17 5.25 0.61
C ALA A 30 -20.43 3.74 0.50
N ILE A 31 -21.16 3.16 1.46
CA ILE A 31 -21.52 1.73 1.46
C ILE A 31 -22.59 1.43 0.40
N ASP A 32 -23.64 2.25 0.29
CA ASP A 32 -24.70 2.04 -0.72
C ASP A 32 -24.14 2.17 -2.13
N THR A 33 -23.37 3.21 -2.42
CA THR A 33 -22.77 3.44 -3.73
C THR A 33 -21.66 2.44 -4.08
N PHE A 34 -21.04 1.79 -3.08
CA PHE A 34 -20.10 0.69 -3.30
C PHE A 34 -20.83 -0.57 -3.80
N LEU A 35 -22.01 -0.86 -3.25
CA LEU A 35 -22.79 -2.06 -3.56
C LEU A 35 -23.75 -1.88 -4.74
N PHE A 36 -24.25 -0.67 -4.95
CA PHE A 36 -25.26 -0.33 -5.95
C PHE A 36 -24.92 0.96 -6.70
N SER A 37 -25.43 1.10 -7.92
CA SER A 37 -25.27 2.33 -8.68
C SER A 37 -26.16 3.45 -8.11
N PRO A 38 -25.71 4.72 -8.14
CA PRO A 38 -26.53 5.85 -7.70
C PRO A 38 -27.84 5.92 -8.48
N GLY A 39 -28.95 6.13 -7.78
CA GLY A 39 -30.28 6.29 -8.40
C GLY A 39 -30.52 7.69 -9.00
N SER A 40 -29.56 8.61 -8.89
CA SER A 40 -29.68 9.97 -9.38
C SER A 40 -29.59 10.02 -10.91
N VAL A 41 -30.69 10.42 -11.55
CA VAL A 41 -30.72 10.70 -12.99
C VAL A 41 -30.59 12.19 -13.24
N THR A 42 -29.92 12.57 -14.34
CA THR A 42 -29.80 13.96 -14.77
C THR A 42 -31.19 14.54 -15.05
N ARG A 43 -31.60 15.54 -14.26
CA ARG A 43 -32.93 16.19 -14.39
C ARG A 43 -32.93 17.33 -15.40
N ALA A 44 -31.77 17.87 -15.76
CA ALA A 44 -31.60 18.99 -16.68
C ALA A 44 -30.72 18.62 -17.89
N HIS A 45 -30.71 19.47 -18.92
CA HIS A 45 -29.84 19.32 -20.07
C HIS A 45 -28.38 19.50 -19.65
N ALA A 46 -27.55 18.47 -19.85
CA ALA A 46 -26.10 18.54 -19.64
C ALA A 46 -25.41 19.00 -20.93
N HIS A 47 -24.34 19.78 -20.80
CA HIS A 47 -23.53 20.24 -21.93
C HIS A 47 -22.85 19.06 -22.66
N VAL A 48 -22.41 18.05 -21.91
CA VAL A 48 -21.88 16.77 -22.41
C VAL A 48 -22.49 15.64 -21.57
N ARG A 49 -22.94 14.57 -22.24
CA ARG A 49 -23.34 13.33 -21.59
C ARG A 49 -22.20 12.32 -21.79
N ASP A 50 -21.41 12.12 -20.74
CA ASP A 50 -20.36 11.12 -20.70
C ASP A 50 -20.74 10.00 -19.71
N GLY A 51 -20.31 8.77 -19.99
CA GLY A 51 -20.43 7.61 -19.09
C GLY A 51 -19.18 7.39 -18.23
N ILE A 52 -18.16 8.23 -18.38
CA ILE A 52 -16.97 8.24 -17.54
C ILE A 52 -17.28 9.00 -16.23
N ASP A 53 -17.60 8.22 -15.19
CA ASP A 53 -17.67 8.70 -13.82
C ASP A 53 -16.29 8.66 -13.14
N LEU A 54 -16.06 9.58 -12.19
CA LEU A 54 -14.85 9.62 -11.37
C LEU A 54 -14.59 8.26 -10.69
N LYS A 55 -15.65 7.61 -10.18
CA LYS A 55 -15.57 6.25 -9.60
C LYS A 55 -14.97 5.24 -10.55
N ARG A 56 -15.43 5.22 -11.80
CA ARG A 56 -14.97 4.29 -12.84
C ARG A 56 -13.50 4.53 -13.18
N VAL A 57 -13.11 5.79 -13.30
CA VAL A 57 -11.71 6.17 -13.56
C VAL A 57 -10.81 5.71 -12.41
N MET A 58 -11.19 5.99 -11.16
CA MET A 58 -10.39 5.64 -9.99
C MET A 58 -10.24 4.12 -9.81
N ILE A 59 -11.30 3.34 -10.03
CA ILE A 59 -11.22 1.88 -9.99
C ILE A 59 -10.33 1.35 -11.11
N THR A 60 -10.41 1.93 -12.32
CA THR A 60 -9.57 1.51 -13.45
C THR A 60 -8.09 1.75 -13.15
N VAL A 61 -7.75 2.91 -12.58
CA VAL A 61 -6.37 3.23 -12.17
C VAL A 61 -5.90 2.31 -11.04
N TRP A 62 -6.76 2.03 -10.06
CA TRP A 62 -6.46 1.10 -8.98
C TRP A 62 -6.16 -0.31 -9.50
N LEU A 63 -6.97 -0.83 -10.43
CA LEU A 63 -6.71 -2.11 -11.10
C LEU A 63 -5.45 -2.09 -11.97
N ALA A 64 -5.16 -0.97 -12.62
CA ALA A 64 -3.94 -0.81 -13.44
C ALA A 64 -2.66 -0.87 -12.60
N ALA A 65 -2.73 -0.63 -11.28
CA ALA A 65 -1.60 -0.79 -10.37
C ALA A 65 -1.35 -2.26 -9.96
N PHE A 66 -2.28 -3.19 -10.20
CA PHE A 66 -2.15 -4.58 -9.78
C PHE A 66 -0.97 -5.33 -10.41
N PRO A 67 -0.66 -5.17 -11.71
CA PRO A 67 0.52 -5.81 -12.28
C PRO A 67 1.82 -5.42 -11.56
N ALA A 68 1.98 -4.13 -11.25
CA ALA A 68 3.13 -3.63 -10.49
C ALA A 68 3.12 -4.13 -9.03
N MET A 69 1.95 -4.21 -8.41
CA MET A 69 1.77 -4.75 -7.07
C MET A 69 2.18 -6.22 -6.97
N PHE A 70 1.66 -7.09 -7.85
CA PHE A 70 2.01 -8.52 -7.84
C PHE A 70 3.48 -8.76 -8.16
N TYR A 71 4.02 -7.99 -9.11
CA TYR A 71 5.43 -8.06 -9.42
C TYR A 71 6.31 -7.58 -8.26
N GLY A 72 5.91 -6.51 -7.56
CA GLY A 72 6.58 -6.05 -6.35
C GLY A 72 6.57 -7.09 -5.24
N MET A 73 5.42 -7.74 -5.00
CA MET A 73 5.32 -8.85 -4.06
C MET A 73 6.27 -10.00 -4.43
N TYR A 74 6.26 -10.42 -5.69
CA TYR A 74 7.17 -11.45 -6.17
C TYR A 74 8.64 -11.06 -5.98
N ASN A 75 9.04 -9.85 -6.39
CA ASN A 75 10.43 -9.40 -6.34
C ASN A 75 10.92 -9.29 -4.89
N VAL A 76 10.10 -8.72 -3.99
CA VAL A 76 10.42 -8.64 -2.55
C VAL A 76 10.64 -10.02 -1.95
N GLY A 77 9.78 -10.99 -2.27
CA GLY A 77 9.93 -12.35 -1.77
C GLY A 77 11.09 -13.10 -2.39
N TYR A 78 11.33 -12.92 -3.70
CA TYR A 78 12.48 -13.50 -4.40
C TYR A 78 13.80 -13.05 -3.78
N GLN A 79 13.98 -11.74 -3.60
CA GLN A 79 15.17 -11.17 -2.96
C GLN A 79 15.34 -11.66 -1.51
N ALA A 80 14.23 -11.79 -0.77
CA ALA A 80 14.27 -12.29 0.60
C ALA A 80 14.59 -13.79 0.68
N ASN A 81 14.06 -14.62 -0.22
CA ASN A 81 14.34 -16.06 -0.26
C ASN A 81 15.78 -16.32 -0.70
N MET A 82 16.27 -15.62 -1.73
CA MET A 82 17.69 -15.72 -2.13
C MET A 82 18.64 -15.37 -0.99
N ALA A 83 18.32 -14.32 -0.22
CA ALA A 83 19.08 -13.94 0.96
C ALA A 83 19.09 -15.06 2.01
N MET A 84 17.94 -15.68 2.26
CA MET A 84 17.79 -16.77 3.23
C MET A 84 18.57 -18.03 2.80
N GLU A 85 18.51 -18.40 1.52
CA GLU A 85 19.27 -19.53 0.97
C GLU A 85 20.79 -19.28 1.10
N ALA A 86 21.27 -18.09 0.70
CA ALA A 86 22.68 -17.73 0.78
C ALA A 86 23.23 -17.77 2.22
N MET A 87 22.39 -17.51 3.22
CA MET A 87 22.76 -17.50 4.64
C MET A 87 22.44 -18.81 5.39
N GLY A 88 21.80 -19.79 4.73
CA GLY A 88 21.41 -21.05 5.36
C GLY A 88 20.33 -20.91 6.45
N ILE A 89 19.43 -19.94 6.30
CA ILE A 89 18.35 -19.68 7.28
C ILE A 89 17.15 -20.55 6.95
N ALA A 90 16.80 -21.47 7.86
CA ALA A 90 15.69 -22.41 7.65
C ALA A 90 14.31 -21.79 7.88
N HIS A 91 14.20 -20.83 8.80
CA HIS A 91 12.94 -20.19 9.15
C HIS A 91 13.14 -18.73 9.51
N LYS A 92 12.12 -17.92 9.18
CA LYS A 92 12.10 -16.52 9.56
C LYS A 92 11.49 -16.33 10.94
N ALA A 93 12.12 -15.55 11.79
CA ALA A 93 11.57 -15.20 13.10
C ALA A 93 10.45 -14.12 12.98
N GLY A 94 9.58 -14.08 13.99
CA GLY A 94 8.51 -13.09 14.11
C GLY A 94 7.19 -13.49 13.43
N TRP A 95 6.24 -12.55 13.44
CA TRP A 95 4.88 -12.80 12.97
C TRP A 95 4.78 -12.95 11.44
N HIS A 96 5.69 -12.31 10.68
CA HIS A 96 5.83 -12.54 9.25
C HIS A 96 6.21 -13.99 8.95
N GLY A 97 7.15 -14.56 9.71
CA GLY A 97 7.54 -15.96 9.58
C GLY A 97 6.39 -16.93 9.88
N TRP A 98 5.61 -16.63 10.92
CA TRP A 98 4.40 -17.39 11.22
C TRP A 98 3.40 -17.34 10.05
N LEU A 99 3.14 -16.17 9.46
CA LEU A 99 2.24 -16.04 8.30
C LEU A 99 2.74 -16.78 7.06
N ILE A 100 4.05 -16.75 6.80
CA ILE A 100 4.65 -17.44 5.65
C ILE A 100 4.48 -18.96 5.82
N GLY A 101 4.82 -19.49 7.00
CA GLY A 101 4.73 -20.91 7.31
C GLY A 101 3.32 -21.50 7.30
N LEU A 102 2.26 -20.68 7.23
CA LEU A 102 0.88 -21.16 7.07
C LEU A 102 0.59 -21.70 5.67
N ALA A 103 1.24 -21.18 4.63
CA ALA A 103 0.83 -21.43 3.25
C ALA A 103 1.97 -21.54 2.22
N ALA A 104 3.23 -21.33 2.60
CA ALA A 104 4.37 -21.43 1.70
C ALA A 104 5.68 -21.83 2.41
N GLY A 105 6.68 -22.20 1.60
CA GLY A 105 8.06 -22.42 2.02
C GLY A 105 8.96 -21.20 1.76
N TYR A 106 10.27 -21.44 1.71
CA TYR A 106 11.31 -20.42 1.50
C TYR A 106 12.17 -20.70 0.25
N ASP A 107 11.62 -21.34 -0.79
CA ASP A 107 12.37 -21.65 -2.02
C ASP A 107 12.40 -20.43 -2.98
N PRO A 108 13.58 -19.88 -3.35
CA PRO A 108 13.68 -18.78 -4.31
C PRO A 108 13.21 -19.15 -5.72
N ASN A 109 13.25 -20.43 -6.09
CA ASN A 109 12.87 -20.91 -7.42
C ASN A 109 11.34 -21.09 -7.54
N SER A 110 10.62 -21.13 -6.42
CA SER A 110 9.17 -21.25 -6.39
C SER A 110 8.51 -19.89 -6.51
N ILE A 111 7.79 -19.66 -7.60
CA ILE A 111 7.02 -18.41 -7.81
C ILE A 111 6.00 -18.20 -6.69
N TRP A 112 5.39 -19.27 -6.18
CA TRP A 112 4.41 -19.21 -5.11
C TRP A 112 5.03 -18.77 -3.78
N ASP A 113 6.17 -19.34 -3.41
CA ASP A 113 6.85 -19.01 -2.15
C ASP A 113 7.32 -17.55 -2.17
N CYS A 114 7.88 -17.10 -3.30
CA CYS A 114 8.26 -15.70 -3.49
C CYS A 114 7.05 -14.76 -3.43
N LEU A 115 5.95 -15.09 -4.10
CA LEU A 115 4.75 -14.24 -4.08
C LEU A 115 4.12 -14.16 -2.69
N TRP A 116 3.98 -15.29 -2.00
CA TRP A 116 3.39 -15.36 -0.66
C TRP A 116 4.24 -14.63 0.38
N GLN A 117 5.57 -14.77 0.29
CA GLN A 117 6.49 -14.05 1.16
C GLN A 117 6.35 -12.54 1.02
N GLY A 118 6.41 -12.00 -0.21
CA GLY A 118 6.21 -10.57 -0.41
C GLY A 118 4.79 -10.12 -0.07
N ALA A 119 3.79 -10.97 -0.24
CA ALA A 119 2.42 -10.68 0.19
C ALA A 119 2.31 -10.48 1.70
N CYS A 120 3.01 -11.30 2.50
CA CYS A 120 3.03 -11.17 3.96
C CYS A 120 3.62 -9.83 4.42
N TYR A 121 4.47 -9.20 3.63
CA TYR A 121 5.04 -7.86 3.89
C TYR A 121 4.14 -6.73 3.38
N PHE A 122 3.69 -6.84 2.15
CA PHE A 122 2.90 -5.79 1.50
C PHE A 122 1.48 -5.67 2.07
N LEU A 123 0.78 -6.80 2.30
CA LEU A 123 -0.63 -6.77 2.70
C LEU A 123 -0.86 -6.06 4.03
N PRO A 124 -0.03 -6.25 5.08
CA PRO A 124 -0.17 -5.50 6.33
C PRO A 124 0.03 -3.99 6.15
N ILE A 125 1.00 -3.56 5.36
CA ILE A 125 1.23 -2.14 5.03
C ILE A 125 0.01 -1.57 4.30
N TYR A 126 -0.48 -2.29 3.30
CA TYR A 126 -1.66 -1.89 2.54
C TYR A 126 -2.91 -1.81 3.43
N ALA A 127 -3.13 -2.81 4.30
CA ALA A 127 -4.26 -2.85 5.21
C ALA A 127 -4.24 -1.66 6.20
N VAL A 128 -3.09 -1.35 6.79
CA VAL A 128 -2.96 -0.21 7.71
C VAL A 128 -3.18 1.11 6.98
N THR A 129 -2.57 1.27 5.79
CA THR A 129 -2.79 2.44 4.94
C THR A 129 -4.28 2.64 4.65
N PHE A 130 -4.95 1.56 4.27
CA PHE A 130 -6.35 1.57 3.89
C PHE A 130 -7.26 1.93 5.06
N VAL A 131 -7.12 1.25 6.20
CA VAL A 131 -7.93 1.47 7.41
C VAL A 131 -7.75 2.89 7.95
N VAL A 132 -6.50 3.34 8.12
CA VAL A 132 -6.22 4.64 8.73
C VAL A 132 -6.63 5.79 7.82
N GLY A 133 -6.35 5.70 6.53
CA GLY A 133 -6.72 6.78 5.62
C GLY A 133 -8.24 6.86 5.38
N ILE A 134 -8.96 5.73 5.25
CA ILE A 134 -10.42 5.73 5.19
C ILE A 134 -11.03 6.30 6.48
N ALA A 135 -10.48 5.95 7.64
CA ALA A 135 -10.96 6.51 8.91
C ALA A 135 -10.89 8.04 8.93
N TRP A 136 -9.78 8.61 8.43
CA TRP A 136 -9.65 10.07 8.30
C TRP A 136 -10.63 10.65 7.28
N GLU A 137 -10.79 10.02 6.12
CA GLU A 137 -11.73 10.52 5.11
C GLU A 137 -13.18 10.51 5.59
N ILE A 138 -13.62 9.42 6.22
CA ILE A 138 -14.96 9.34 6.81
C ILE A 138 -15.14 10.43 7.86
N LEU A 139 -14.13 10.66 8.71
CA LEU A 139 -14.20 11.68 9.74
C LEU A 139 -14.35 13.08 9.13
N PHE A 140 -13.50 13.45 8.17
CA PHE A 140 -13.57 14.77 7.53
C PHE A 140 -14.84 14.95 6.70
N ALA A 141 -15.28 13.91 5.99
CA ALA A 141 -16.54 13.91 5.25
C ALA A 141 -17.75 14.11 6.18
N SER A 142 -17.77 13.43 7.33
CA SER A 142 -18.83 13.56 8.34
C SER A 142 -18.86 14.96 8.97
N VAL A 143 -17.69 15.56 9.22
CA VAL A 143 -17.58 16.93 9.78
C VAL A 143 -18.01 18.00 8.78
N ARG A 144 -17.77 17.78 7.48
CA ARG A 144 -18.04 18.76 6.42
C ARG A 144 -19.34 18.53 5.65
N GLY A 145 -20.02 17.42 5.89
CA GLY A 145 -21.28 17.08 5.24
C GLY A 145 -21.15 16.87 3.73
N HIS A 146 -20.04 16.30 3.26
CA HIS A 146 -19.86 15.92 1.85
C HIS A 146 -19.65 14.42 1.70
N GLU A 147 -19.88 13.91 0.49
CA GLU A 147 -19.72 12.50 0.14
C GLU A 147 -18.26 12.05 0.27
N VAL A 148 -18.03 10.75 0.53
CA VAL A 148 -16.70 10.14 0.54
C VAL A 148 -16.28 9.85 -0.90
N ASN A 149 -15.11 10.35 -1.31
CA ASN A 149 -14.63 10.22 -2.68
C ASN A 149 -13.75 8.99 -2.87
N GLU A 150 -13.95 8.22 -3.96
CA GLU A 150 -13.14 7.00 -4.20
C GLU A 150 -11.68 7.25 -4.59
N GLY A 151 -11.23 8.51 -4.73
CA GLY A 151 -9.83 8.83 -5.00
C GLY A 151 -8.84 8.31 -3.96
N PHE A 152 -9.33 7.93 -2.77
CA PHE A 152 -8.50 7.29 -1.75
C PHE A 152 -8.03 5.89 -2.14
N PHE A 153 -8.81 5.12 -2.90
CA PHE A 153 -8.41 3.78 -3.32
C PHE A 153 -7.07 3.83 -4.07
N VAL A 154 -6.92 4.81 -4.96
CA VAL A 154 -5.67 5.07 -5.68
C VAL A 154 -4.57 5.56 -4.74
N THR A 155 -4.88 6.50 -3.84
CA THR A 155 -3.89 7.03 -2.88
C THR A 155 -3.33 5.93 -1.97
N SER A 156 -4.18 5.02 -1.49
CA SER A 156 -3.79 3.93 -0.59
C SER A 156 -2.85 2.92 -1.24
N ILE A 157 -3.14 2.48 -2.48
CA ILE A 157 -2.29 1.52 -3.19
C ILE A 157 -0.95 2.16 -3.57
N LEU A 158 -0.98 3.41 -4.05
CA LEU A 158 0.24 4.11 -4.42
C LEU A 158 1.11 4.38 -3.20
N PHE A 159 0.53 4.77 -2.06
CA PHE A 159 1.28 4.97 -0.82
C PHE A 159 1.93 3.67 -0.33
N ALA A 160 1.20 2.55 -0.33
CA ALA A 160 1.76 1.26 0.08
C ALA A 160 2.90 0.78 -0.83
N LEU A 161 2.79 1.00 -2.15
CA LEU A 161 3.81 0.59 -3.13
C LEU A 161 5.09 1.44 -3.09
N ILE A 162 5.04 2.65 -2.53
CA ILE A 162 6.19 3.55 -2.43
C ILE A 162 6.86 3.50 -1.06
N LEU A 163 6.51 2.55 -0.19
CA LEU A 163 7.17 2.39 1.10
C LEU A 163 8.10 1.18 1.10
N PRO A 164 9.18 1.21 1.91
CA PRO A 164 10.01 0.04 2.14
C PRO A 164 9.20 -1.12 2.73
N PRO A 165 9.51 -2.38 2.40
CA PRO A 165 8.71 -3.53 2.82
C PRO A 165 8.78 -3.78 4.34
N ASP A 166 9.88 -3.44 5.00
CA ASP A 166 10.06 -3.66 6.44
C ASP A 166 9.71 -2.42 7.29
N ILE A 167 8.99 -1.45 6.72
CA ILE A 167 8.59 -0.25 7.46
C ILE A 167 7.65 -0.61 8.63
N PRO A 168 7.89 -0.10 9.85
CA PRO A 168 6.99 -0.34 10.97
C PRO A 168 5.57 0.15 10.68
N LEU A 169 4.57 -0.70 10.95
CA LEU A 169 3.15 -0.41 10.65
C LEU A 169 2.64 0.90 11.27
N TRP A 170 3.15 1.31 12.43
CA TRP A 170 2.77 2.58 13.05
C TRP A 170 3.30 3.79 12.27
N GLN A 171 4.47 3.68 11.61
CA GLN A 171 4.98 4.74 10.74
C GLN A 171 4.12 4.86 9.49
N VAL A 172 3.68 3.73 8.92
CA VAL A 172 2.70 3.72 7.82
C VAL A 172 1.45 4.51 8.21
N ALA A 173 0.90 4.23 9.40
CA ALA A 173 -0.27 4.93 9.92
C ALA A 173 -0.05 6.45 10.08
N LEU A 174 1.10 6.88 10.60
CA LEU A 174 1.44 8.30 10.72
C LEU A 174 1.65 8.96 9.36
N GLY A 175 2.33 8.29 8.43
CA GLY A 175 2.61 8.80 7.09
C GLY A 175 1.34 9.01 6.28
N ILE A 176 0.43 8.04 6.26
CA ILE A 176 -0.86 8.20 5.58
C ILE A 176 -1.73 9.24 6.28
N SER A 177 -1.69 9.32 7.63
CA SER A 177 -2.40 10.36 8.37
C SER A 177 -1.93 11.75 7.97
N PHE A 178 -0.61 11.97 7.89
CA PHE A 178 -0.07 13.25 7.43
C PHE A 178 -0.48 13.55 5.98
N GLY A 179 -0.33 12.56 5.08
CA GLY A 179 -0.68 12.72 3.68
C GLY A 179 -2.16 13.06 3.45
N VAL A 180 -3.07 12.35 4.11
CA VAL A 180 -4.51 12.57 4.00
C VAL A 180 -4.92 13.85 4.72
N VAL A 181 -4.56 14.03 5.99
CA VAL A 181 -5.02 15.18 6.76
C VAL A 181 -4.40 16.47 6.23
N ILE A 182 -3.07 16.56 6.18
CA ILE A 182 -2.37 17.79 5.79
C ILE A 182 -2.36 17.94 4.28
N GLY A 183 -2.10 16.86 3.54
CA GLY A 183 -1.94 16.93 2.09
C GLY A 183 -3.24 17.00 1.29
N LYS A 184 -4.38 16.60 1.87
CA LYS A 184 -5.67 16.54 1.16
C LYS A 184 -6.79 17.26 1.91
N GLU A 185 -7.08 16.85 3.14
CA GLU A 185 -8.30 17.26 3.83
C GLU A 185 -8.23 18.71 4.32
N VAL A 186 -7.09 19.21 4.78
CA VAL A 186 -6.93 20.63 5.15
C VAL A 186 -7.28 21.58 3.97
N PHE A 187 -7.03 21.15 2.73
CA PHE A 187 -7.32 21.94 1.53
C PHE A 187 -8.75 21.80 0.98
N GLY A 188 -9.60 21.05 1.66
CA GLY A 188 -11.00 20.89 1.26
C GLY A 188 -11.32 19.59 0.54
N GLY A 189 -10.43 18.60 0.56
CA GLY A 189 -10.66 17.25 0.05
C GLY A 189 -10.22 17.03 -1.41
N THR A 190 -10.75 15.98 -2.04
CA THR A 190 -10.40 15.60 -3.42
C THR A 190 -10.67 16.73 -4.41
N GLY A 191 -9.70 17.01 -5.28
CA GLY A 191 -9.81 18.01 -6.35
C GLY A 191 -9.43 19.43 -5.93
N LYS A 192 -9.18 19.67 -4.63
CA LYS A 192 -8.66 20.93 -4.09
C LYS A 192 -7.24 20.81 -3.52
N ASN A 193 -6.72 19.59 -3.43
CA ASN A 193 -5.36 19.32 -2.99
C ASN A 193 -4.35 19.78 -4.05
N PHE A 194 -3.48 20.72 -3.69
CA PHE A 194 -2.44 21.21 -4.61
C PHE A 194 -1.26 20.23 -4.75
N LEU A 195 -1.19 19.23 -3.87
CA LEU A 195 -0.09 18.27 -3.77
C LEU A 195 -0.63 16.83 -3.73
N ASN A 196 0.20 15.88 -4.17
CA ASN A 196 -0.15 14.45 -4.14
C ASN A 196 -0.11 13.94 -2.68
N PRO A 197 -1.24 13.47 -2.11
CA PRO A 197 -1.32 13.06 -0.70
C PRO A 197 -0.39 11.89 -0.35
N ALA A 198 -0.23 10.91 -1.26
CA ALA A 198 0.66 9.78 -1.06
C ALA A 198 2.13 10.22 -1.00
N LEU A 199 2.54 11.09 -1.93
CA LEU A 199 3.91 11.62 -1.94
C LEU A 199 4.17 12.55 -0.74
N ALA A 200 3.17 13.28 -0.28
CA ALA A 200 3.25 14.10 0.93
C ALA A 200 3.52 13.24 2.18
N GLY A 201 2.78 12.13 2.32
CA GLY A 201 3.00 11.17 3.38
C GLY A 201 4.39 10.54 3.29
N ARG A 202 4.86 10.18 2.09
CA ARG A 202 6.20 9.63 1.88
C ARG A 202 7.29 10.65 2.23
N ALA A 203 7.12 11.91 1.83
CA ALA A 203 8.06 12.99 2.15
C ALA A 203 8.13 13.22 3.67
N PHE A 204 6.99 13.21 4.36
CA PHE A 204 6.96 13.27 5.82
C PHE A 204 7.76 12.13 6.45
N LEU A 205 7.54 10.89 6.04
CA LEU A 205 8.30 9.74 6.56
C LEU A 205 9.78 9.83 6.24
N PHE A 206 10.14 10.29 5.05
CA PHE A 206 11.53 10.45 4.63
C PHE A 206 12.31 11.41 5.55
N PHE A 207 11.71 12.55 5.92
CA PHE A 207 12.37 13.52 6.80
C PHE A 207 12.24 13.21 8.29
N ALA A 208 11.13 12.60 8.72
CA ALA A 208 10.89 12.30 10.13
C ALA A 208 11.57 11.00 10.58
N TYR A 209 11.66 10.00 9.70
CA TYR A 209 12.16 8.65 10.00
C TYR A 209 13.17 8.18 8.92
N PRO A 210 14.30 8.89 8.75
CA PRO A 210 15.25 8.59 7.68
C PRO A 210 15.86 7.18 7.80
N ALA A 211 16.02 6.66 9.02
CA ALA A 211 16.60 5.34 9.27
C ALA A 211 15.80 4.18 8.65
N GLN A 212 14.48 4.31 8.54
CA GLN A 212 13.60 3.31 7.94
C GLN A 212 13.25 3.61 6.47
N MET A 213 13.68 4.77 5.95
CA MET A 213 13.30 5.26 4.62
C MET A 213 14.48 5.41 3.66
N SER A 214 15.71 5.43 4.19
CA SER A 214 16.94 5.71 3.45
C SER A 214 18.01 4.66 3.76
N GLY A 215 18.86 4.38 2.77
CA GLY A 215 19.89 3.35 2.85
C GLY A 215 19.56 2.13 1.99
N ASP A 216 20.53 1.24 1.82
CA ASP A 216 20.38 0.06 0.96
C ASP A 216 19.74 -1.12 1.71
N SER A 217 19.87 -1.18 3.04
CA SER A 217 19.32 -2.27 3.86
C SER A 217 17.80 -2.21 4.00
N VAL A 218 17.19 -1.02 4.04
CA VAL A 218 15.73 -0.88 4.25
C VAL A 218 14.87 -1.47 3.12
N TRP A 219 15.46 -1.74 1.95
CA TRP A 219 14.75 -2.28 0.80
C TRP A 219 14.78 -3.81 0.73
N THR A 220 15.48 -4.49 1.65
CA THR A 220 15.41 -5.95 1.76
C THR A 220 14.38 -6.31 2.85
N ALA A 221 13.42 -7.18 2.52
CA ALA A 221 12.36 -7.57 3.45
C ALA A 221 12.86 -8.61 4.46
N PHE A 222 13.84 -8.24 5.27
CA PHE A 222 14.53 -9.16 6.15
C PHE A 222 14.87 -8.49 7.47
N ASP A 223 14.26 -8.91 8.58
CA ASP A 223 14.68 -8.42 9.90
C ASP A 223 16.01 -9.08 10.32
N TRP A 224 17.12 -8.36 10.18
CA TRP A 224 18.48 -8.79 10.49
C TRP A 224 18.73 -9.03 11.98
N SER A 225 17.80 -8.65 12.86
CA SER A 225 17.95 -8.76 14.31
C SER A 225 17.63 -10.15 14.88
N ALA A 226 16.98 -11.03 14.10
CA ALA A 226 16.41 -12.28 14.60
C ALA A 226 16.78 -13.52 13.76
N VAL A 227 18.06 -13.65 13.39
CA VAL A 227 18.58 -14.83 12.68
C VAL A 227 19.04 -15.89 13.68
N GLU A 228 18.21 -16.92 13.90
CA GLU A 228 18.68 -18.19 14.48
C GLU A 228 19.17 -19.10 13.35
N VAL A 229 20.49 -19.27 13.25
CA VAL A 229 21.09 -20.26 12.35
C VAL A 229 20.86 -21.66 12.93
N ALA A 230 20.40 -22.60 12.11
CA ALA A 230 20.07 -23.98 12.50
C ALA A 230 21.22 -24.78 13.16
N SER A 231 22.45 -24.24 13.22
CA SER A 231 23.65 -24.87 13.75
C SER A 231 23.98 -24.53 15.21
N GLY A 232 23.16 -23.74 15.92
CA GLY A 232 23.39 -23.40 17.33
C GLY A 232 24.65 -22.55 17.57
N ALA A 233 25.29 -22.05 16.51
CA ALA A 233 26.35 -21.06 16.60
C ALA A 233 25.72 -19.67 16.65
N THR A 234 25.89 -18.96 17.78
CA THR A 234 25.63 -17.52 17.88
C THR A 234 26.65 -16.78 17.03
N THR A 235 26.41 -16.69 15.73
CA THR A 235 27.13 -15.74 14.88
C THR A 235 26.44 -14.40 14.98
N LEU A 236 27.26 -13.38 15.24
CA LEU A 236 26.95 -11.96 15.15
C LEU A 236 25.90 -11.71 14.05
N ALA A 237 24.85 -10.95 14.39
CA ALA A 237 23.87 -10.46 13.44
C ALA A 237 24.57 -10.09 12.13
N VAL A 238 24.22 -10.77 11.04
CA VAL A 238 24.75 -10.45 9.71
C VAL A 238 24.40 -8.99 9.46
N ASP A 239 25.42 -8.13 9.35
CA ASP A 239 25.32 -6.66 9.35
C ASP A 239 24.72 -6.07 8.03
N GLY A 240 23.84 -6.84 7.39
CA GLY A 240 23.11 -6.46 6.18
C GLY A 240 23.35 -7.41 5.02
N PHE A 241 22.26 -8.02 4.52
CA PHE A 241 22.19 -8.45 3.13
C PHE A 241 21.66 -7.26 2.33
N SER A 242 22.58 -6.59 1.64
CA SER A 242 22.28 -5.52 0.70
C SER A 242 22.46 -6.08 -0.71
N GLY A 243 21.38 -6.06 -1.50
CA GLY A 243 21.51 -6.18 -2.95
C GLY A 243 21.95 -4.84 -3.50
N ALA A 244 23.12 -4.76 -4.12
CA ALA A 244 23.60 -3.50 -4.69
C ALA A 244 22.62 -3.02 -5.77
N THR A 245 21.87 -1.96 -5.47
CA THR A 245 21.00 -1.33 -6.48
C THR A 245 21.87 -0.80 -7.63
N ALA A 246 21.36 -0.78 -8.86
CA ALA A 246 22.06 -0.16 -9.99
C ALA A 246 22.51 1.29 -9.67
N LEU A 247 21.75 1.98 -8.83
CA LEU A 247 22.07 3.33 -8.36
C LEU A 247 23.27 3.34 -7.38
N SER A 248 23.34 2.38 -6.45
CA SER A 248 24.49 2.22 -5.54
C SER A 248 25.77 1.85 -6.31
N LEU A 249 25.67 0.94 -7.30
CA LEU A 249 26.78 0.57 -8.17
C LEU A 249 27.26 1.76 -9.01
N GLY A 250 26.31 2.54 -9.54
CA GLY A 250 26.59 3.78 -10.26
C GLY A 250 27.27 4.84 -9.38
N ALA A 251 26.86 4.97 -8.12
CA ALA A 251 27.49 5.89 -7.17
C ALA A 251 28.92 5.45 -6.81
N ALA A 252 29.18 4.15 -6.70
CA ALA A 252 30.49 3.61 -6.34
C ALA A 252 31.49 3.60 -7.52
N GLY A 253 31.04 3.34 -8.75
CA GLY A 253 31.94 3.12 -9.90
C GLY A 253 31.39 3.54 -11.26
N GLY A 254 30.37 4.40 -11.30
CA GLY A 254 29.81 4.92 -12.55
C GLY A 254 29.09 3.89 -13.41
N VAL A 255 28.87 4.22 -14.68
CA VAL A 255 28.13 3.37 -15.64
C VAL A 255 28.86 2.04 -15.90
N GLU A 256 30.19 2.01 -15.79
CA GLU A 256 31.03 0.82 -15.99
C GLU A 256 30.81 -0.23 -14.90
N ALA A 257 30.62 0.19 -13.64
CA ALA A 257 30.29 -0.73 -12.55
C ALA A 257 28.90 -1.36 -12.73
N ILE A 258 27.94 -0.61 -13.31
CA ILE A 258 26.60 -1.12 -13.60
C ILE A 258 26.65 -2.18 -14.71
N THR A 259 27.32 -1.90 -15.83
CA THR A 259 27.38 -2.82 -16.97
C THR A 259 28.20 -4.08 -16.70
N ALA A 260 29.12 -4.04 -15.73
CA ALA A 260 29.90 -5.19 -15.29
C ALA A 260 29.09 -6.17 -14.41
N HIS A 261 28.08 -5.69 -13.68
CA HIS A 261 27.34 -6.49 -12.69
C HIS A 261 25.88 -6.74 -13.05
N MET A 262 25.29 -5.96 -13.97
CA MET A 262 23.88 -6.08 -14.37
C MET A 262 23.71 -6.04 -15.88
N THR A 263 22.95 -7.00 -16.41
CA THR A 263 22.42 -6.92 -17.78
C THR A 263 21.14 -6.10 -17.84
N TRP A 264 20.78 -5.60 -19.03
CA TRP A 264 19.52 -4.86 -19.23
C TRP A 264 18.28 -5.66 -18.82
N LEU A 265 18.29 -6.98 -19.04
CA LEU A 265 17.18 -7.85 -18.67
C LEU A 265 17.12 -8.05 -17.15
N GLN A 266 18.26 -8.21 -16.48
CA GLN A 266 18.34 -8.27 -15.01
C GLN A 266 17.89 -6.94 -14.38
N ALA A 267 18.31 -5.81 -14.93
CA ALA A 267 17.86 -4.50 -14.49
C ALA A 267 16.34 -4.30 -14.66
N PHE A 268 15.75 -4.82 -15.76
CA PHE A 268 14.30 -4.80 -15.97
C PHE A 268 13.56 -5.73 -15.00
N ILE A 269 14.12 -6.92 -14.72
CA ILE A 269 13.53 -7.94 -13.83
C ILE A 269 13.88 -7.68 -12.35
N GLY A 270 14.64 -6.63 -12.04
CA GLY A 270 15.05 -6.29 -10.67
C GLY A 270 15.83 -7.43 -10.00
N GLN A 271 16.72 -8.08 -10.76
CA GLN A 271 17.71 -9.06 -10.30
C GLN A 271 19.08 -8.41 -10.14
#